data_AF-A0AAW0KS20-F1
#
_entry.id   AF-A0AAW0KS20-F1
#
_cell.length_a   1.000
_cell.length_b   1.000
_cell.length_c   1.000
_cell.angle_alpha   90.00
_cell.angle_beta   90.00
_cell.angle_gamma   90.00
#
_symmetry.space_group_name_H-M   'P 1'
#
loop_
_entity.id
_entity.type
_entity.pdbx_description
1 polymer ?
#
loop_
_entity_poly.entity_id
_entity_poly.type
_entity_poly.pdbx_seq_one_letter_code
_entity_poly.pdbx_strand_id
1 'polypeptide(L)'
;MVYHHKNWIGLNTGLFLLRNLQWVLDILDAWAPMGPKGKIRDEAGKVLARELRDRPVFEANDQSAMREWGSKVYLESVYYLHSYWAILVDGYEGMMKNYHPGLVDHRWPLVTHFVGCKPCVKFADYPMESCLRQMDRAFNFGDN
;
A
#
# COMPACT_ATOMS: atom_id res chain seq x y z
N MET A 1 4.88 5.89 12.33
CA MET A 1 4.43 6.67 11.16
C MET A 1 2.94 7.03 11.21
N VAL A 2 2.06 6.09 11.55
CA VAL A 2 0.59 6.31 11.57
C VAL A 2 0.15 7.25 12.70
N TYR A 3 0.27 6.86 13.97
CA TYR A 3 -0.35 7.61 15.09
C TYR A 3 0.30 8.97 15.41
N HIS A 4 1.63 9.03 15.46
CA HIS A 4 2.33 10.26 15.84
C HIS A 4 2.53 11.23 14.67
N HIS A 5 3.01 10.73 13.53
CA HIS A 5 3.35 11.58 12.39
C HIS A 5 2.17 11.80 11.43
N LYS A 6 1.10 11.00 11.53
CA LYS A 6 -0.05 11.05 10.63
C LYS A 6 0.37 11.04 9.15
N ASN A 7 1.40 10.25 8.82
CA ASN A 7 1.89 10.15 7.45
C ASN A 7 0.95 9.24 6.64
N TRP A 8 0.50 9.70 5.47
CA TRP A 8 -0.47 8.99 4.64
C TRP A 8 0.03 7.67 4.04
N ILE A 9 1.35 7.48 3.99
CA ILE A 9 2.00 6.20 3.64
C ILE A 9 2.52 5.47 4.88
N GLY A 10 2.04 5.84 6.07
CA GLY A 10 2.42 5.20 7.33
C GLY A 10 1.94 3.75 7.47
N LEU A 11 0.96 3.35 6.64
CA LEU A 11 0.44 2.00 6.46
C LEU A 11 0.08 1.81 4.98
N ASN A 12 -0.21 0.57 4.57
CA ASN A 12 -0.73 0.26 3.24
C ASN A 12 -2.03 -0.55 3.33
N THR A 13 -2.99 -0.23 2.48
CA THR A 13 -4.27 -0.95 2.33
C THR A 13 -4.37 -1.73 1.02
N GLY A 14 -3.24 -1.92 0.30
CA GLY A 14 -3.19 -2.79 -0.87
C GLY A 14 -3.11 -4.27 -0.52
N LEU A 15 -2.58 -4.61 0.66
CA LEU A 15 -2.60 -5.96 1.22
C LEU A 15 -2.71 -5.88 2.74
N PHE A 16 -3.79 -6.44 3.27
CA PHE A 16 -4.08 -6.49 4.71
C PHE A 16 -5.01 -7.65 5.02
N LEU A 17 -5.08 -8.04 6.28
CA LEU A 17 -5.92 -9.14 6.75
C LEU A 17 -7.04 -8.59 7.63
N LEU A 18 -8.27 -8.93 7.29
CA LEU A 18 -9.44 -8.69 8.13
C LEU A 18 -9.93 -10.02 8.69
N ARG A 19 -10.01 -10.11 10.02
CA ARG A 19 -10.63 -11.26 10.68
C ARG A 19 -12.14 -11.16 10.51
N ASN A 20 -12.83 -12.28 10.36
CA ASN A 20 -14.29 -12.28 10.34
C ASN A 20 -14.84 -12.14 11.77
N LEU A 21 -15.19 -10.91 12.18
CA LEU A 21 -15.87 -10.63 13.45
C LEU A 21 -16.65 -9.31 13.38
N GLN A 22 -17.56 -9.11 14.34
CA GLN A 22 -18.37 -7.89 14.48
C GLN A 22 -17.53 -6.61 14.42
N TRP A 23 -16.39 -6.59 15.12
CA TRP A 23 -15.50 -5.43 15.12
C TRP A 23 -15.01 -5.02 13.72
N VAL A 24 -14.86 -5.97 12.79
CA VAL A 24 -14.50 -5.64 11.40
C VAL A 24 -15.69 -5.03 10.65
N LEU A 25 -16.92 -5.47 10.91
CA LEU A 25 -18.12 -4.81 10.35
C LEU A 25 -18.18 -3.35 10.81
N ASP A 26 -17.95 -3.12 12.11
CA ASP A 26 -17.94 -1.78 12.69
C ASP A 26 -16.85 -0.88 12.07
N ILE A 27 -15.67 -1.44 11.75
CA ILE A 27 -14.63 -0.70 11.03
C ILE A 27 -15.04 -0.38 9.61
N LEU A 28 -15.63 -1.34 8.88
CA LEU A 28 -16.05 -1.12 7.50
C LEU A 28 -17.07 0.02 7.42
N ASP A 29 -18.02 0.07 8.36
CA ASP A 29 -19.00 1.15 8.47
C ASP A 29 -18.34 2.51 8.77
N ALA A 30 -17.33 2.53 9.64
CA ALA A 30 -16.64 3.76 10.00
C ALA A 30 -15.60 4.20 8.95
N TRP A 31 -15.11 3.29 8.11
CA TRP A 31 -14.15 3.57 7.04
C TRP A 31 -14.82 4.07 5.75
N ALA A 32 -16.01 3.57 5.44
CA ALA A 32 -16.80 3.90 4.27
C ALA A 32 -17.18 5.39 4.04
N PRO A 33 -17.37 6.27 5.04
CA PRO A 33 -17.99 7.59 4.83
C PRO A 33 -17.25 8.53 3.87
N MET A 34 -15.94 8.34 3.66
CA MET A 34 -15.15 9.14 2.72
C MET A 34 -15.15 8.59 1.29
N GLY A 35 -15.81 7.46 1.04
CA GLY A 35 -15.80 6.74 -0.25
C GLY A 35 -16.78 7.21 -1.34
N PRO A 36 -18.00 7.71 -1.02
CA PRO A 36 -18.99 8.05 -2.05
C PRO A 36 -18.49 9.07 -3.07
N LYS A 37 -18.53 8.70 -4.36
CA LYS A 37 -18.01 9.51 -5.48
C LYS A 37 -18.70 10.89 -5.58
N GLY A 38 -17.92 11.88 -6.02
CA GLY A 38 -18.37 13.26 -6.19
C GLY A 38 -18.04 14.10 -4.97
N LYS A 39 -18.91 15.06 -4.65
CA LYS A 39 -18.65 16.09 -3.62
C LYS A 39 -18.16 15.51 -2.29
N ILE A 40 -18.69 14.37 -1.83
CA ILE A 40 -18.30 13.76 -0.55
C ILE A 40 -16.81 13.39 -0.58
N ARG A 41 -16.38 12.61 -1.57
CA ARG A 41 -15.00 12.14 -1.69
C ARG A 41 -14.02 13.26 -2.04
N ASP A 42 -14.45 14.26 -2.80
CA ASP A 42 -13.62 15.42 -3.16
C ASP A 42 -13.32 16.28 -1.91
N GLU A 43 -14.35 16.60 -1.12
CA GLU A 43 -14.19 17.37 0.11
C GLU A 43 -13.43 16.59 1.19
N ALA A 44 -13.69 15.28 1.32
CA ALA A 44 -12.92 14.41 2.20
C ALA A 44 -11.43 14.38 1.79
N GLY A 45 -11.13 14.39 0.48
CA GLY A 45 -9.76 14.44 -0.04
C GLY A 45 -9.00 15.70 0.40
N LYS A 46 -9.67 16.85 0.40
CA LYS A 46 -9.10 18.12 0.90
C LYS A 46 -8.82 18.07 2.40
N VAL A 47 -9.75 17.51 3.19
CA VAL A 47 -9.55 17.30 4.62
C VAL A 47 -8.34 16.39 4.85
N LEU A 48 -8.27 15.24 4.18
CA LEU A 48 -7.15 14.31 4.31
C LEU A 48 -5.81 14.93 3.92
N ALA A 49 -5.75 15.73 2.85
CA ALA A 49 -4.52 16.42 2.45
C ALA A 49 -4.05 17.47 3.48
N ARG A 50 -4.98 18.06 4.25
CA ARG A 50 -4.67 19.01 5.32
C ARG A 50 -4.22 18.32 6.60
N GLU A 51 -4.86 17.21 6.95
CA GLU A 51 -4.64 16.52 8.24
C GLU A 51 -3.50 15.49 8.20
N LEU A 52 -3.18 14.94 7.01
CA LEU A 52 -2.16 13.92 6.85
C LEU A 52 -0.88 14.52 6.28
N ARG A 53 0.24 14.18 6.91
CA ARG A 53 1.56 14.62 6.50
C ARG A 53 1.93 14.03 5.14
N ASP A 54 2.54 14.85 4.29
CA ASP A 54 3.09 14.51 2.96
C ASP A 54 2.06 13.96 1.96
N ARG A 55 0.76 14.12 2.23
CA ARG A 55 -0.30 13.69 1.32
C ARG A 55 -0.56 14.74 0.23
N PRO A 56 -0.45 14.42 -1.06
CA PRO A 56 -0.83 15.33 -2.14
C PRO A 56 -2.33 15.66 -2.12
N VAL A 57 -2.71 16.72 -2.85
CA VAL A 57 -4.11 17.12 -3.00
C VAL A 57 -4.77 16.32 -4.13
N PHE A 58 -5.65 15.38 -3.75
CA PHE A 58 -6.53 14.62 -4.64
C PHE A 58 -7.72 14.07 -3.84
N GLU A 59 -8.70 13.47 -4.54
CA GLU A 59 -9.87 12.80 -3.96
C GLU A 59 -9.49 11.88 -2.78
N ALA A 60 -10.40 11.69 -1.82
CA ALA A 60 -10.15 10.73 -0.75
C ALA A 60 -9.93 9.32 -1.31
N ASN A 61 -9.01 8.60 -0.68
CA ASN A 61 -8.70 7.20 -0.97
C ASN A 61 -8.80 6.39 0.32
N ASP A 62 -8.98 5.10 0.17
CA ASP A 62 -9.18 4.14 1.27
C ASP A 62 -7.97 4.13 2.22
N GLN A 63 -6.73 4.12 1.72
CA GLN A 63 -5.52 4.13 2.56
C GLN A 63 -5.46 5.34 3.49
N SER A 64 -5.76 6.52 2.97
CA SER A 64 -5.76 7.77 3.74
C SER A 64 -6.95 7.84 4.70
N ALA A 65 -8.08 7.25 4.33
CA ALA A 65 -9.29 7.20 5.16
C ALA A 65 -9.16 6.16 6.30
N MET A 66 -8.23 5.21 6.20
CA MET A 66 -7.95 4.21 7.25
C MET A 66 -7.30 4.88 8.46
N ARG A 67 -8.12 5.41 9.39
CA ARG A 67 -7.66 6.19 10.55
C ARG A 67 -8.11 5.57 11.87
N GLU A 68 -7.15 5.40 12.78
CA GLU A 68 -7.32 5.18 14.23
C GLU A 68 -8.40 4.17 14.68
N TRP A 69 -8.19 2.88 14.39
CA TRP A 69 -9.10 1.79 14.81
C TRP A 69 -8.71 1.09 16.13
N GLY A 70 -7.90 1.74 16.97
CA GLY A 70 -7.61 1.28 18.32
C GLY A 70 -6.70 0.05 18.43
N SER A 71 -6.79 -0.64 19.58
CA SER A 71 -5.82 -1.66 20.03
C SER A 71 -5.87 -3.01 19.30
N LYS A 72 -6.85 -3.21 18.41
CA LYS A 72 -7.03 -4.46 17.64
C LYS A 72 -6.36 -4.44 16.26
N VAL A 73 -5.68 -3.34 15.91
CA VAL A 73 -4.86 -3.24 14.71
C VAL A 73 -3.42 -3.60 15.05
N TYR A 74 -2.85 -4.54 14.31
CA TYR A 74 -1.42 -4.82 14.33
C TYR A 74 -0.78 -4.24 13.06
N LEU A 75 0.17 -3.31 13.23
CA LEU A 75 0.91 -2.71 12.12
C LEU A 75 2.20 -3.51 11.89
N GLU A 76 2.16 -4.40 10.90
CA GLU A 76 3.32 -5.24 10.55
C GLU A 76 4.45 -4.43 9.91
N SER A 77 5.69 -4.73 10.32
CA SER A 77 6.92 -4.13 9.79
C SER A 77 8.15 -5.05 9.88
N VAL A 78 8.01 -6.24 10.51
CA VAL A 78 9.07 -7.25 10.63
C VAL A 78 9.27 -7.99 9.31
N TYR A 79 8.19 -8.19 8.55
CA TYR A 79 8.25 -8.77 7.21
C TYR A 79 7.43 -7.94 6.21
N TYR A 80 7.70 -8.19 4.94
CA TYR A 80 7.25 -7.40 3.81
C TYR A 80 5.86 -7.85 3.32
N LEU A 81 4.87 -7.72 4.21
CA LEU A 81 3.45 -7.92 3.89
C LEU A 81 2.98 -6.94 2.80
N HIS A 82 3.58 -5.77 2.78
CA HIS A 82 3.56 -4.83 1.67
C HIS A 82 4.98 -4.28 1.48
N SER A 83 5.39 -4.12 0.22
CA SER A 83 6.67 -3.49 -0.10
C SER A 83 6.57 -2.61 -1.32
N TYR A 84 7.24 -1.46 -1.26
CA TYR A 84 7.34 -0.55 -2.37
C TYR A 84 8.30 -1.09 -3.44
N TRP A 85 7.78 -1.33 -4.65
CA TRP A 85 8.52 -2.00 -5.72
C TRP A 85 9.84 -1.31 -6.08
N ALA A 86 9.89 0.03 -6.14
CA ALA A 86 11.03 0.74 -6.70
C ALA A 86 12.31 0.64 -5.86
N ILE A 87 12.21 0.23 -4.59
CA ILE A 87 13.37 -0.05 -3.74
C ILE A 87 13.75 -1.55 -3.70
N LEU A 88 12.95 -2.41 -4.33
CA LEU A 88 13.12 -3.86 -4.29
C LEU A 88 13.62 -4.45 -5.60
N VAL A 89 13.01 -4.06 -6.72
CA VAL A 89 13.11 -4.81 -7.99
C VAL A 89 14.53 -4.85 -8.55
N ASP A 90 15.37 -3.87 -8.23
CA ASP A 90 16.78 -3.83 -8.64
C ASP A 90 17.67 -4.75 -7.77
N GLY A 91 17.15 -5.26 -6.65
CA GLY A 91 17.85 -6.16 -5.74
C GLY A 91 17.64 -7.65 -6.00
N TYR A 92 16.75 -8.04 -6.92
CA TYR A 92 16.37 -9.44 -7.11
C TYR A 92 17.55 -10.35 -7.46
N GLU A 93 18.46 -9.92 -8.32
CA GLU A 93 19.65 -10.69 -8.66
C GLU A 93 20.55 -10.94 -7.44
N GLY A 94 20.66 -9.94 -6.57
CA GLY A 94 21.35 -10.08 -5.29
C GLY A 94 20.64 -11.04 -4.34
N MET A 95 19.30 -11.04 -4.33
CA MET A 95 18.50 -11.94 -3.50
C MET A 95 18.65 -13.40 -3.96
N MET A 96 18.51 -13.66 -5.27
CA MET A 96 18.67 -15.00 -5.85
C MET A 96 20.07 -15.58 -5.62
N LYS A 97 21.11 -14.72 -5.59
CA LYS A 97 22.49 -15.16 -5.36
C LYS A 97 22.78 -15.52 -3.90
N ASN A 98 22.24 -14.75 -2.95
CA ASN A 98 22.67 -14.80 -1.55
C ASN A 98 21.64 -15.43 -0.61
N TYR A 99 20.40 -15.56 -1.04
CA TYR A 99 19.28 -16.00 -0.21
C TYR A 99 18.42 -17.03 -0.96
N HIS A 100 17.37 -17.49 -0.27
CA HIS A 100 16.39 -18.45 -0.78
C HIS A 100 14.97 -18.01 -0.38
N PRO A 101 13.92 -18.50 -1.07
CA PRO A 101 12.55 -18.22 -0.70
C PRO A 101 12.23 -18.69 0.74
N GLY A 102 11.30 -17.97 1.39
CA GLY A 102 10.81 -18.27 2.75
C GLY A 102 11.20 -17.27 3.85
N LEU A 103 12.10 -16.32 3.58
CA LEU A 103 12.54 -15.32 4.57
C LEU A 103 11.55 -14.15 4.75
N VAL A 104 10.70 -13.89 3.74
CA VAL A 104 9.59 -12.91 3.71
C VAL A 104 9.90 -11.44 4.03
N ASP A 105 11.17 -11.08 4.22
CA ASP A 105 11.66 -9.74 4.53
C ASP A 105 12.52 -9.13 3.39
N HIS A 106 13.40 -8.19 3.71
CA HIS A 106 14.32 -7.57 2.74
C HIS A 106 15.26 -8.53 2.00
N ARG A 107 15.45 -9.75 2.52
CA ARG A 107 16.28 -10.79 1.88
C ARG A 107 15.50 -11.57 0.83
N TRP A 108 14.18 -11.69 1.00
CA TRP A 108 13.28 -12.29 0.02
C TRP A 108 11.85 -11.78 0.26
N PRO A 109 11.39 -10.75 -0.47
CA PRO A 109 10.12 -10.10 -0.19
C PRO A 109 8.94 -11.04 -0.41
N LEU A 110 7.97 -11.05 0.51
CA LEU A 110 6.72 -11.78 0.30
C LEU A 110 5.90 -11.15 -0.82
N VAL A 111 5.79 -9.82 -0.83
CA VAL A 111 5.02 -9.05 -1.81
C VAL A 111 5.85 -7.93 -2.41
N THR A 112 5.84 -7.82 -3.74
CA THR A 112 6.30 -6.63 -4.47
C THR A 112 5.09 -5.87 -5.00
N HIS A 113 4.74 -4.75 -4.36
CA HIS A 113 3.55 -3.97 -4.72
C HIS A 113 3.94 -2.76 -5.59
N PHE A 114 3.48 -2.78 -6.83
CA PHE A 114 3.72 -1.74 -7.84
C PHE A 114 2.85 -0.49 -7.65
N VAL A 115 2.89 0.11 -6.47
CA VAL A 115 2.16 1.35 -6.15
C VAL A 115 2.54 2.46 -7.15
N GLY A 116 1.53 3.14 -7.69
CA GLY A 116 1.68 4.22 -8.66
C GLY A 116 1.87 3.77 -10.12
N CYS A 117 2.19 2.49 -10.36
CA CYS A 117 2.08 1.90 -11.68
C CYS A 117 0.62 1.57 -11.98
N LYS A 118 0.10 2.04 -13.11
CA LYS A 118 -1.32 1.87 -13.45
C LYS A 118 -1.45 1.29 -14.87
N PRO A 119 -1.05 0.03 -15.11
CA PRO A 119 -0.99 -0.54 -16.46
C PRO A 119 -2.35 -0.59 -17.18
N CYS A 120 -3.45 -0.62 -16.42
CA CYS A 120 -4.81 -0.64 -16.97
C CYS A 120 -5.36 0.75 -17.34
N VAL A 121 -4.76 1.86 -16.86
CA VAL A 121 -5.28 3.21 -17.04
C VAL A 121 -4.19 4.21 -17.43
N LYS A 122 -4.54 5.26 -18.20
CA LYS A 122 -3.53 6.13 -18.83
C LYS A 122 -2.77 7.10 -17.90
N PHE A 123 -3.14 7.22 -16.63
CA PHE A 123 -2.56 8.20 -15.70
C PHE A 123 -1.69 7.54 -14.62
N ALA A 124 -0.46 7.16 -14.96
CA ALA A 124 0.49 6.54 -14.04
C ALA A 124 1.43 7.58 -13.39
N ASP A 125 1.90 7.27 -12.18
CA ASP A 125 2.84 8.12 -11.44
C ASP A 125 4.31 7.81 -11.82
N TYR A 126 4.53 6.69 -12.51
CA TYR A 126 5.82 6.23 -13.04
C TYR A 126 5.74 5.96 -14.55
N PRO A 127 6.88 5.99 -15.27
CA PRO A 127 6.93 5.61 -16.68
C PRO A 127 6.40 4.19 -16.91
N MET A 128 5.40 4.07 -17.78
CA MET A 128 4.68 2.82 -18.05
C MET A 128 5.64 1.69 -18.49
N GLU A 129 6.60 1.99 -19.37
CA GLU A 129 7.62 1.04 -19.81
C GLU A 129 8.45 0.47 -18.64
N SER A 130 8.85 1.33 -17.69
CA SER A 130 9.57 0.89 -16.50
C SER A 130 8.70 0.02 -15.61
N CYS A 131 7.42 0.37 -15.43
CA CYS A 131 6.49 -0.43 -14.65
C CYS A 131 6.34 -1.84 -15.21
N LEU A 132 6.03 -1.96 -16.51
CA LEU A 132 5.83 -3.28 -17.13
C LEU A 132 7.10 -4.13 -17.09
N ARG A 133 8.25 -3.56 -17.46
CA ARG A 133 9.53 -4.29 -17.42
C ARG A 133 9.82 -4.85 -16.02
N GLN A 134 9.52 -4.07 -14.98
CA GLN A 134 9.80 -4.47 -13.61
C GLN A 134 8.73 -5.41 -13.06
N MET A 135 7.48 -5.32 -13.53
CA MET A 135 6.44 -6.32 -13.29
C MET A 135 6.82 -7.67 -13.88
N ASP A 136 7.35 -7.72 -15.11
CA ASP A 136 7.84 -8.96 -15.72
C ASP A 136 8.99 -9.57 -14.91
N ARG A 137 9.93 -8.73 -14.45
CA ARG A 137 11.01 -9.17 -13.55
C ARG A 137 10.47 -9.75 -12.24
N ALA A 138 9.52 -9.07 -11.61
CA ALA A 138 8.91 -9.52 -10.36
C ALA A 138 8.10 -10.82 -10.54
N PHE A 139 7.39 -10.96 -11.65
CA PHE A 139 6.69 -12.19 -12.01
C PHE A 139 7.68 -13.35 -12.14
N ASN A 140 8.73 -13.17 -12.95
CA ASN A 140 9.75 -14.21 -13.15
C ASN A 140 10.51 -14.54 -11.86
N PHE A 141 10.75 -13.57 -10.97
CA PHE A 141 11.36 -13.82 -9.66
C PHE A 141 10.51 -14.73 -8.77
N GLY A 142 9.18 -14.64 -8.85
CA GLY A 142 8.27 -15.51 -8.11
C GLY A 142 7.95 -16.84 -8.79
N ASP A 143 8.11 -16.92 -10.12
CA ASP A 143 7.84 -18.12 -10.92
C ASP A 143 9.02 -19.11 -10.98
N ASN A 144 10.26 -18.61 -10.81
CA ASN A 144 11.48 -19.42 -10.72
C ASN A 144 11.58 -20.21 -9.40
#